data_AF-A0A2S1LYH5-F1
#
_entry.id   AF-A0A2S1LYH5-F1
#
_cell.length_a   1.000
_cell.length_b   1.000
_cell.length_c   1.000
_cell.angle_alpha   90.00
_cell.angle_beta   90.00
_cell.angle_gamma   90.00
#
_symmetry.space_group_name_H-M   'P 1'
#
loop_
_entity.id
_entity.type
_entity.pdbx_description
1 polymer ?
#
loop_
_entity_poly.entity_id
_entity_poly.type
_entity_poly.pdbx_seq_one_letter_code
_entity_poly.pdbx_strand_id
1 'polypeptide(L)'
;MSTMKDNFNPFMQAQYYIRTYPLQLNASIELKAETTSLDNQNIIMLTKAKLKSLSILAHKRSMNRKGIQNLIKLKNHADFKLFYDNNNIKYSLNFEDNHKKTINLIPYLNYHGLFSLHSAIKETPTSGTLLFASSFYVAIDFKWTYLNFLEFQKQITKIKLIHSRQLQYSYYLSISKNISQLLEILIDSKQLKEFIR
;
A
#
# COMPACT_ATOMS: atom_id res chain seq x y z
N MET A 1 -3.14 24.11 13.43
CA MET A 1 -4.00 24.18 12.23
C MET A 1 -3.99 22.80 11.57
N SER A 2 -5.06 22.03 11.70
CA SER A 2 -5.18 20.70 11.07
C SER A 2 -5.40 20.90 9.56
N THR A 3 -4.42 20.51 8.77
CA THR A 3 -4.53 20.59 7.32
C THR A 3 -5.38 19.43 6.82
N MET A 4 -6.53 19.78 6.24
CA MET A 4 -7.48 19.00 5.42
C MET A 4 -6.88 17.84 4.59
N LYS A 5 -6.36 16.78 5.22
CA LYS A 5 -5.94 15.53 4.55
C LYS A 5 -6.48 14.27 5.23
N ASP A 6 -7.22 14.43 6.33
CA ASP A 6 -7.98 13.34 6.93
C ASP A 6 -9.31 13.19 6.21
N ASN A 7 -9.65 11.95 5.83
CA ASN A 7 -10.81 11.52 5.04
C ASN A 7 -10.78 11.77 3.52
N PHE A 8 -9.64 12.10 2.92
CA PHE A 8 -9.52 12.07 1.44
C PHE A 8 -9.48 10.62 0.93
N ASN A 9 -10.56 10.16 0.30
CA ASN A 9 -10.58 8.86 -0.38
C ASN A 9 -9.90 8.97 -1.76
N PRO A 10 -8.76 8.29 -1.99
CA PRO A 10 -7.97 8.40 -3.23
C PRO A 10 -8.66 7.83 -4.47
N PHE A 11 -9.85 7.24 -4.31
CA PHE A 11 -10.64 6.69 -5.39
C PHE A 11 -11.90 7.50 -5.73
N MET A 12 -12.24 8.57 -4.98
CA MET A 12 -13.51 9.30 -5.21
C MET A 12 -13.65 9.95 -6.59
N GLN A 13 -12.55 10.23 -7.28
CA GLN A 13 -12.56 10.91 -8.58
C GLN A 13 -12.51 9.96 -9.79
N ALA A 14 -12.45 8.64 -9.58
CA ALA A 14 -12.27 7.68 -10.66
C ALA A 14 -13.06 6.39 -10.44
N GLN A 15 -13.51 5.80 -11.54
CA GLN A 15 -14.14 4.47 -11.54
C GLN A 15 -13.11 3.41 -11.91
N TYR A 16 -13.22 2.24 -11.28
CA TYR A 16 -12.30 1.14 -11.49
C TYR A 16 -13.06 -0.17 -11.76
N TYR A 17 -12.49 -1.00 -12.62
CA TYR A 17 -12.77 -2.44 -12.58
C TYR A 17 -11.93 -3.03 -11.45
N ILE A 18 -12.60 -3.63 -10.47
CA ILE A 18 -11.95 -4.14 -9.26
C ILE A 18 -12.02 -5.66 -9.27
N ARG A 19 -10.90 -6.32 -8.95
CA ARG A 19 -10.89 -7.74 -8.63
C ARG A 19 -10.08 -7.98 -7.36
N THR A 20 -10.68 -8.69 -6.42
CA THR A 20 -10.06 -9.01 -5.13
C THR A 20 -9.67 -10.47 -5.08
N TYR A 21 -8.42 -10.73 -4.70
CA TYR A 21 -7.83 -12.05 -4.59
C TYR A 21 -7.57 -12.36 -3.11
N PRO A 22 -8.23 -13.38 -2.53
CA PRO A 22 -7.88 -13.83 -1.18
C PRO A 22 -6.45 -14.38 -1.20
N LEU A 23 -5.69 -14.11 -0.14
CA LEU A 23 -4.29 -14.52 -0.01
C LEU A 23 -4.13 -15.43 1.21
N GLN A 24 -3.43 -16.53 1.02
CA GLN A 24 -2.96 -17.39 2.12
C GLN A 24 -1.53 -16.99 2.53
N LEU A 25 -1.27 -15.69 2.64
CA LEU A 25 0.05 -15.17 2.99
C LEU A 25 0.09 -14.74 4.46
N ASN A 26 1.02 -15.28 5.22
CA ASN A 26 1.24 -14.87 6.62
C ASN A 26 2.05 -13.57 6.69
N ALA A 27 1.49 -12.49 6.14
CA ALA A 27 2.01 -11.14 6.23
C ALA A 27 1.14 -10.30 7.19
N SER A 28 1.76 -9.39 7.91
CA SER A 28 1.08 -8.53 8.89
C SER A 28 1.60 -7.11 8.83
N ILE A 29 0.76 -6.16 9.23
CA ILE A 29 1.15 -4.78 9.50
C ILE A 29 0.91 -4.41 10.95
N GLU A 30 1.65 -3.41 11.40
CA GLU A 30 1.43 -2.71 12.66
C GLU A 30 1.59 -1.22 12.41
N LEU A 31 0.52 -0.45 12.62
CA LEU A 31 0.53 0.99 12.55
C LEU A 31 0.43 1.57 13.96
N LYS A 32 1.36 2.45 14.32
CA LYS A 32 1.41 3.10 15.64
C LYS A 32 1.83 4.56 15.50
N ALA A 33 1.29 5.41 16.36
CA ALA A 33 1.83 6.73 16.64
C ALA A 33 2.79 6.66 17.84
N GLU A 34 4.01 7.13 17.67
CA GLU A 34 4.91 7.47 18.78
C GLU A 34 4.70 8.97 19.06
N THR A 35 4.15 9.29 20.24
CA THR A 35 4.09 10.67 20.75
C THR A 35 5.16 10.82 21.83
N THR A 36 5.83 11.98 21.87
CA THR A 36 6.75 12.35 22.95
C THR A 36 6.01 12.94 24.16
N SER A 37 4.73 13.26 24.04
CA SER A 37 3.87 13.74 25.13
C SER A 37 2.65 12.82 25.32
N LEU A 38 2.26 12.64 26.59
CA LEU A 38 1.13 11.83 27.07
C LEU A 38 -0.24 12.48 26.83
N ASP A 39 -0.30 13.65 26.18
CA ASP A 39 -1.54 14.40 26.05
C ASP A 39 -2.37 13.93 24.84
N ASN A 40 -3.43 13.20 25.20
CA ASN A 40 -4.65 12.92 24.46
C ASN A 40 -4.89 13.84 23.24
N GLN A 41 -4.80 13.28 22.03
CA GLN A 41 -5.74 13.53 20.92
C GLN A 41 -5.43 12.64 19.70
N ASN A 42 -6.47 11.95 19.21
CA ASN A 42 -6.52 11.15 17.97
C ASN A 42 -5.33 10.23 17.69
N ILE A 43 -4.94 9.44 18.68
CA ILE A 43 -3.98 8.36 18.53
C ILE A 43 -4.57 7.36 17.53
N ILE A 44 -3.90 7.14 16.40
CA ILE A 44 -4.11 5.89 15.65
C ILE A 44 -3.84 4.78 16.64
N MET A 45 -4.91 4.15 17.16
CA MET A 45 -4.80 3.01 18.05
C MET A 45 -3.83 2.03 17.42
N LEU A 46 -2.93 1.47 18.23
CA LEU A 46 -2.02 0.41 17.79
C LEU A 46 -2.84 -0.65 17.04
N THR A 47 -2.70 -0.69 15.72
CA THR A 47 -3.51 -1.59 14.91
C THR A 47 -2.60 -2.64 14.32
N LYS A 48 -2.73 -3.88 14.80
CA LYS A 48 -2.05 -5.06 14.27
C LYS A 48 -3.03 -5.83 13.40
N ALA A 49 -2.69 -6.05 12.14
CA ALA A 49 -3.58 -6.70 11.20
C ALA A 49 -2.85 -7.68 10.29
N LYS A 50 -3.55 -8.73 9.85
CA LYS A 50 -3.04 -9.76 8.95
C LYS A 50 -3.55 -9.50 7.53
N LEU A 51 -2.69 -9.71 6.53
CA LEU A 51 -3.06 -9.58 5.13
C LEU A 51 -4.09 -10.68 4.79
N LYS A 52 -5.25 -10.27 4.28
CA LYS A 52 -6.33 -11.19 3.89
C LYS A 52 -6.50 -11.28 2.38
N SER A 53 -6.32 -10.16 1.70
CA SER A 53 -6.51 -10.11 0.25
C SER A 53 -5.73 -8.97 -0.39
N LEU A 54 -5.63 -9.05 -1.71
CA LEU A 54 -5.18 -7.99 -2.58
C LEU A 54 -6.31 -7.62 -3.52
N SER A 55 -6.67 -6.34 -3.59
CA SER A 55 -7.52 -5.83 -4.67
C SER A 55 -6.66 -5.18 -5.75
N ILE A 56 -6.89 -5.58 -7.00
CA ILE A 56 -6.32 -4.93 -8.19
C ILE A 56 -7.43 -4.09 -8.82
N LEU A 57 -7.14 -2.80 -9.02
CA LEU A 57 -8.07 -1.80 -9.53
C LEU A 57 -7.54 -1.28 -10.87
N ALA A 58 -8.27 -1.46 -11.95
CA ALA A 58 -7.88 -0.95 -13.26
C ALA A 58 -8.82 0.18 -13.72
N HIS A 59 -8.24 1.29 -14.19
CA HIS A 59 -8.96 2.53 -14.45
C HIS A 59 -9.99 2.37 -15.59
N LYS A 60 -11.28 2.45 -15.25
CA LYS A 60 -12.39 2.08 -16.14
C LYS A 60 -12.45 2.92 -17.41
N ARG A 61 -12.25 4.24 -17.32
CA ARG A 61 -12.26 5.12 -18.50
C ARG A 61 -11.12 4.80 -19.46
N SER A 62 -9.92 4.52 -18.94
CA SER A 62 -8.76 4.15 -19.77
C SER A 62 -9.00 2.80 -20.46
N MET A 63 -9.56 1.83 -19.74
CA MET A 63 -9.88 0.51 -20.27
C MET A 63 -10.98 0.56 -21.35
N ASN A 64 -12.06 1.30 -21.10
CA ASN A 64 -13.18 1.42 -22.05
C ASN A 64 -12.75 2.07 -23.36
N ARG A 65 -11.85 3.06 -23.33
CA ARG A 65 -11.26 3.67 -24.55
C ARG A 65 -10.53 2.67 -25.44
N LYS A 66 -10.12 1.53 -24.89
CA LYS A 66 -9.45 0.42 -25.59
C LYS A 66 -10.37 -0.79 -25.81
N GLY A 67 -11.67 -0.65 -25.53
CA GLY A 67 -12.64 -1.76 -25.65
C GLY A 67 -12.50 -2.85 -24.58
N ILE A 68 -11.77 -2.59 -23.49
CA ILE A 68 -11.49 -3.58 -22.45
C ILE A 68 -12.48 -3.41 -21.30
N GLN A 69 -13.24 -4.45 -20.99
CA GLN A 69 -14.39 -4.36 -20.06
C GLN A 69 -14.16 -5.00 -18.69
N ASN A 70 -12.99 -5.62 -18.44
CA ASN A 70 -12.60 -6.15 -17.14
C ASN A 70 -11.09 -6.48 -17.09
N LEU A 71 -10.60 -6.77 -15.88
CA LEU A 71 -9.17 -7.03 -15.62
C LEU A 71 -8.64 -8.30 -16.33
N ILE A 72 -9.45 -9.35 -16.49
CA ILE A 72 -9.07 -10.58 -17.21
C ILE A 72 -8.79 -10.27 -18.67
N LYS A 73 -9.64 -9.47 -19.31
CA LYS A 73 -9.43 -9.02 -20.69
C LYS A 73 -8.17 -8.16 -20.80
N LEU A 74 -7.88 -7.31 -19.81
CA LEU A 74 -6.66 -6.49 -19.80
C LEU A 74 -5.39 -7.35 -19.77
N LYS A 75 -5.36 -8.43 -18.97
CA LYS A 75 -4.22 -9.35 -18.90
C LYS A 75 -3.75 -9.77 -20.30
N ASN A 76 -4.67 -10.19 -21.16
CA ASN A 76 -4.36 -10.72 -22.49
C ASN A 76 -4.20 -9.62 -23.56
N HIS A 77 -4.42 -8.35 -23.21
CA HIS A 77 -4.34 -7.23 -24.15
C HIS A 77 -2.88 -6.79 -24.38
N ALA A 78 -2.57 -6.35 -25.61
CA ALA A 78 -1.23 -5.88 -25.98
C ALA A 78 -0.80 -4.65 -25.13
N ASP A 79 -1.75 -3.76 -24.83
CA ASP A 79 -1.51 -2.56 -24.03
C ASP A 79 -1.33 -2.83 -22.52
N PHE A 80 -1.29 -4.08 -22.02
CA PHE A 80 -1.15 -4.34 -20.58
C PHE A 80 0.01 -3.55 -19.94
N LYS A 81 1.19 -3.57 -20.58
CA LYS A 81 2.37 -2.85 -20.10
C LYS A 81 2.14 -1.34 -20.06
N LEU A 82 1.46 -0.78 -21.05
CA LEU A 82 1.11 0.64 -21.08
C LEU A 82 0.19 1.02 -19.91
N PHE A 83 -0.79 0.17 -19.57
CA PHE A 83 -1.64 0.39 -18.41
C PHE A 83 -0.86 0.35 -17.09
N TYR A 84 0.08 -0.58 -16.99
CA TYR A 84 1.00 -0.70 -15.86
C TYR A 84 1.87 0.55 -15.70
N ASP A 85 2.60 0.93 -16.76
CA ASP A 85 3.54 2.05 -16.75
C ASP A 85 2.85 3.40 -16.48
N ASN A 86 1.63 3.58 -17.00
CA ASN A 86 0.85 4.82 -16.82
C ASN A 86 0.05 4.86 -15.50
N ASN A 87 0.34 3.98 -14.53
CA ASN A 87 -0.31 3.96 -13.23
C ASN A 87 -1.86 3.78 -13.31
N ASN A 88 -2.36 3.17 -14.40
CA ASN A 88 -3.78 2.88 -14.58
C ASN A 88 -4.21 1.60 -13.86
N ILE A 89 -3.25 0.83 -13.31
CA ILE A 89 -3.48 -0.32 -12.44
C ILE A 89 -3.03 0.08 -11.04
N LYS A 90 -3.92 -0.01 -10.06
CA LYS A 90 -3.67 0.26 -8.64
C LYS A 90 -3.87 -0.97 -7.78
N TYR A 91 -3.28 -0.93 -6.58
CA TYR A 91 -3.36 -2.02 -5.62
C TYR A 91 -3.92 -1.54 -4.28
N SER A 92 -4.73 -2.37 -3.65
CA SER A 92 -5.10 -2.24 -2.25
C SER A 92 -4.71 -3.52 -1.52
N LEU A 93 -3.74 -3.41 -0.62
CA LEU A 93 -3.39 -4.48 0.31
C LEU A 93 -4.39 -4.43 1.47
N ASN A 94 -5.22 -5.46 1.59
CA ASN A 94 -6.34 -5.47 2.51
C ASN A 94 -5.99 -6.34 3.73
N PHE A 95 -5.89 -5.70 4.88
CA PHE A 95 -5.61 -6.33 6.16
C PHE A 95 -6.85 -6.35 7.04
N GLU A 96 -6.91 -7.34 7.92
CA GLU A 96 -7.96 -7.48 8.94
C GLU A 96 -7.30 -7.64 10.30
N ASP A 97 -7.73 -6.86 11.28
CA ASP A 97 -7.30 -7.00 12.67
C ASP A 97 -8.12 -8.08 13.41
N ASN A 98 -7.79 -8.32 14.68
CA ASN A 98 -8.52 -9.32 15.48
C ASN A 98 -9.96 -8.91 15.81
N HIS A 99 -10.32 -7.64 15.63
CA HIS A 99 -11.65 -7.08 15.85
C HIS A 99 -12.45 -6.93 14.54
N LYS A 100 -12.01 -7.55 13.44
CA LYS A 100 -12.64 -7.47 12.12
C LYS A 100 -12.63 -6.08 11.49
N LYS A 101 -11.78 -5.17 11.98
CA LYS A 101 -11.57 -3.88 11.32
C LYS A 101 -10.76 -4.08 10.07
N THR A 102 -11.19 -3.41 9.01
CA THR A 102 -10.52 -3.47 7.72
C THR A 102 -9.52 -2.34 7.62
N ILE A 103 -8.29 -2.69 7.24
CA ILE A 103 -7.23 -1.72 6.96
C ILE A 103 -6.83 -1.89 5.51
N ASN A 104 -6.96 -0.83 4.72
CA ASN A 104 -6.52 -0.83 3.33
C ASN A 104 -5.26 0.01 3.21
N LEU A 105 -4.18 -0.60 2.72
CA LEU A 105 -2.93 0.08 2.41
C LEU A 105 -2.79 0.21 0.90
N ILE A 106 -2.83 1.45 0.40
CA ILE A 106 -2.77 1.76 -1.03
C ILE A 106 -1.54 2.64 -1.28
N PRO A 107 -0.58 2.18 -2.10
CA PRO A 107 0.57 3.00 -2.47
C PRO A 107 0.12 4.25 -3.22
N TYR A 108 0.71 5.41 -2.88
CA TYR A 108 0.42 6.68 -3.57
C TYR A 108 0.80 6.61 -5.06
N LEU A 109 2.01 6.12 -5.33
CA LEU A 109 2.50 5.73 -6.65
C LEU A 109 2.74 4.22 -6.61
N ASN A 110 2.01 3.45 -7.42
CA ASN A 110 1.96 1.99 -7.28
C ASN A 110 3.32 1.33 -7.39
N TYR A 111 4.07 1.66 -8.45
CA TYR A 111 5.41 1.13 -8.64
C TYR A 111 6.36 1.63 -7.55
N HIS A 112 6.50 2.95 -7.37
CA HIS A 112 7.51 3.51 -6.47
C HIS A 112 7.29 3.14 -4.99
N GLY A 113 6.06 3.19 -4.49
CA GLY A 113 5.78 2.91 -3.08
C GLY A 113 6.10 1.46 -2.71
N LEU A 114 5.66 0.51 -3.54
CA LEU A 114 5.93 -0.92 -3.34
C LEU A 114 7.39 -1.28 -3.65
N PHE A 115 7.99 -0.68 -4.68
CA PHE A 115 9.40 -0.88 -5.02
C PHE A 115 10.31 -0.40 -3.90
N SER A 116 10.09 0.79 -3.34
CA SER A 116 10.87 1.27 -2.19
C SER A 116 10.78 0.32 -0.99
N LEU A 117 9.60 -0.22 -0.70
CA LEU A 117 9.43 -1.20 0.37
C LEU A 117 10.19 -2.51 0.06
N HIS A 118 10.05 -3.03 -1.17
CA HIS A 118 10.71 -4.25 -1.59
C HIS A 118 12.25 -4.12 -1.58
N SER A 119 12.78 -3.03 -2.14
CA SER A 119 14.21 -2.72 -2.11
C SER A 119 14.72 -2.59 -0.68
N ALA A 120 13.99 -1.87 0.17
CA ALA A 120 14.35 -1.74 1.57
C ALA A 120 14.33 -3.09 2.30
N ILE A 121 13.46 -4.04 1.96
CA ILE A 121 13.52 -5.41 2.52
C ILE A 121 14.79 -6.15 2.07
N LYS A 122 15.20 -6.01 0.80
CA LYS A 122 16.33 -6.73 0.18
C LYS A 122 17.72 -6.13 0.44
N GLU A 123 17.81 -4.87 0.86
CA GLU A 123 19.10 -4.19 1.09
C GLU A 123 19.99 -4.88 2.15
N THR A 124 21.30 -4.61 2.14
CA THR A 124 22.24 -5.13 3.17
C THR A 124 22.16 -4.37 4.51
N PRO A 125 22.17 -3.02 4.53
CA PRO A 125 22.14 -2.26 5.78
C PRO A 125 20.88 -2.51 6.60
N THR A 126 21.00 -2.48 7.93
CA THR A 126 19.87 -2.66 8.86
C THR A 126 18.99 -1.42 8.98
N SER A 127 19.40 -0.26 8.47
CA SER A 127 18.61 0.96 8.40
C SER A 127 19.10 1.86 7.26
N GLY A 128 18.23 2.73 6.75
CA GLY A 128 18.60 3.68 5.70
C GLY A 128 17.43 4.52 5.19
N THR A 129 17.70 5.30 4.15
CA THR A 129 16.71 6.15 3.46
C THR A 129 16.01 5.35 2.37
N LEU A 130 14.71 5.56 2.21
CA LEU A 130 13.91 4.95 1.14
C LEU A 130 14.16 5.66 -0.20
N LEU A 131 14.42 4.89 -1.26
CA LEU A 131 14.77 5.40 -2.60
C LEU A 131 13.79 6.42 -3.22
N PHE A 132 12.50 6.40 -2.86
CA PHE A 132 11.49 7.31 -3.45
C PHE A 132 10.60 8.02 -2.44
N ALA A 133 10.90 7.96 -1.13
CA ALA A 133 9.94 8.23 -0.07
C ALA A 133 8.66 7.38 -0.23
N SER A 134 8.50 6.34 0.58
CA SER A 134 7.36 5.44 0.42
C SER A 134 6.11 6.08 1.01
N SER A 135 5.13 6.40 0.17
CA SER A 135 3.88 7.03 0.58
C SER A 135 2.68 6.12 0.36
N PHE A 136 1.76 6.12 1.32
CA PHE A 136 0.55 5.32 1.28
C PHE A 136 -0.67 6.11 1.73
N TYR A 137 -1.81 5.84 1.10
CA TYR A 137 -3.10 6.07 1.70
C TYR A 137 -3.45 4.85 2.56
N VAL A 138 -3.76 5.12 3.83
CA VAL A 138 -4.25 4.12 4.76
C VAL A 138 -5.71 4.41 5.05
N ALA A 139 -6.59 3.45 4.80
CA ALA A 139 -7.95 3.49 5.33
C ALA A 139 -8.06 2.57 6.54
N ILE A 140 -8.63 3.05 7.64
CA ILE A 140 -9.07 2.23 8.77
C ILE A 140 -10.58 2.46 8.92
N ASP A 141 -11.38 1.41 8.74
CA ASP A 141 -12.84 1.51 8.74
C ASP A 141 -13.35 2.70 7.90
N PHE A 142 -12.80 2.82 6.69
CA PHE A 142 -13.12 3.86 5.69
C PHE A 142 -12.64 5.29 6.00
N LYS A 143 -12.00 5.53 7.15
CA LYS A 143 -11.32 6.81 7.44
C LYS A 143 -9.93 6.81 6.82
N TRP A 144 -9.68 7.77 5.95
CA TRP A 144 -8.46 7.84 5.14
C TRP A 144 -7.42 8.77 5.75
N THR A 145 -6.17 8.33 5.81
CA THR A 145 -5.01 9.13 6.20
C THR A 145 -3.88 8.90 5.19
N TYR A 146 -3.22 9.99 4.80
CA TYR A 146 -2.01 9.92 3.98
C TYR A 146 -0.77 9.84 4.86
N LEU A 147 0.05 8.82 4.67
CA LEU A 147 1.31 8.63 5.39
C LEU A 147 2.48 8.61 4.40
N ASN A 148 3.54 9.35 4.72
CA ASN A 148 4.76 9.39 3.93
C ASN A 148 5.96 8.95 4.78
N PHE A 149 6.74 7.98 4.33
CA PHE A 149 7.88 7.42 5.05
C PHE A 149 9.18 7.73 4.31
N LEU A 150 10.18 8.21 5.04
CA LEU A 150 11.48 8.60 4.46
C LEU A 150 12.57 7.59 4.80
N GLU A 151 12.48 6.97 5.98
CA GLU A 151 13.50 6.09 6.52
C GLU A 151 12.91 4.70 6.77
N PHE A 152 13.78 3.70 6.75
CA PHE A 152 13.45 2.34 7.15
C PHE A 152 14.43 1.82 8.21
N GLN A 153 13.94 0.92 9.04
CA GLN A 153 14.74 0.12 9.97
C GLN A 153 14.30 -1.35 9.87
N LYS A 154 15.25 -2.25 9.66
CA LYS A 154 15.03 -3.68 9.62
C LYS A 154 15.04 -4.25 11.03
N GLN A 155 14.06 -5.09 11.28
CA GLN A 155 14.03 -6.02 12.39
C GLN A 155 14.20 -7.44 11.81
N ILE A 156 14.29 -8.46 12.66
CA ILE A 156 14.47 -9.85 12.20
C ILE A 156 13.38 -10.23 11.19
N THR A 157 12.11 -10.06 11.56
CA THR A 157 10.95 -10.51 10.78
C THR A 157 10.16 -9.37 10.11
N LYS A 158 10.50 -8.11 10.37
CA LYS A 158 9.75 -6.93 9.91
C LYS A 158 10.67 -5.83 9.39
N ILE A 159 10.08 -4.89 8.67
CA ILE A 159 10.66 -3.59 8.36
C ILE A 159 9.77 -2.49 8.94
N LYS A 160 10.35 -1.58 9.72
CA LYS A 160 9.71 -0.39 10.28
C LYS A 160 9.94 0.76 9.30
N LEU A 161 8.88 1.33 8.75
CA LEU A 161 8.92 2.55 7.96
C LEU A 161 8.63 3.73 8.88
N ILE A 162 9.49 4.74 8.85
CA ILE A 162 9.49 5.87 9.80
C ILE A 162 9.05 7.15 9.08
N HIS A 163 8.03 7.80 9.65
CA HIS A 163 7.53 9.07 9.15
C HIS A 163 8.56 10.19 9.37
N SER A 164 8.57 11.21 8.51
CA SER A 164 9.48 12.35 8.64
C SER A 164 9.40 13.01 10.03
N ARG A 165 10.55 13.42 10.59
CA ARG A 165 10.70 14.05 11.92
C ARG A 165 10.08 15.46 12.04
N GLN A 166 9.43 15.97 11.00
CA GLN A 166 8.95 17.36 10.93
C GLN A 166 7.54 17.58 11.50
N LEU A 167 6.86 16.53 12.01
CA LEU A 167 5.56 16.66 12.67
C LEU A 167 5.65 16.29 14.15
N GLN A 168 4.79 16.90 14.96
CA GLN A 168 4.62 16.64 16.39
C GLN A 168 4.21 15.18 16.70
N TYR A 169 3.86 14.39 15.67
CA TYR A 169 3.49 12.98 15.74
C TYR A 169 4.42 12.14 14.86
N SER A 170 5.13 11.18 15.45
CA SER A 170 5.98 10.23 14.71
C SER A 170 5.20 8.95 14.44
N TYR A 171 4.57 8.83 13.27
CA TYR A 171 3.94 7.57 12.87
C TYR A 171 4.99 6.58 12.38
N TYR A 172 4.78 5.29 12.67
CA TYR A 172 5.50 4.24 11.98
C TYR A 172 4.57 3.15 11.47
N LEU A 173 4.93 2.59 10.32
CA LEU A 173 4.30 1.43 9.75
C LEU A 173 5.31 0.28 9.74
N SER A 174 5.08 -0.73 10.57
CA SER A 174 5.87 -1.96 10.55
C SER A 174 5.19 -2.99 9.66
N ILE A 175 5.92 -3.55 8.71
CA ILE A 175 5.41 -4.53 7.74
C ILE A 175 6.25 -5.80 7.86
N SER A 176 5.60 -6.97 7.92
CA SER A 176 6.28 -8.27 7.90
C SER A 176 7.05 -8.46 6.59
N LYS A 177 8.30 -8.94 6.67
CA LYS A 177 9.13 -9.26 5.49
C LYS A 177 8.52 -10.37 4.63
N ASN A 178 7.60 -11.18 5.17
CA ASN A 178 6.88 -12.22 4.43
C ASN A 178 6.06 -11.66 3.25
N ILE A 179 5.83 -10.35 3.19
CA ILE A 179 5.17 -9.72 2.03
C ILE A 179 6.06 -9.66 0.78
N SER A 180 7.36 -9.93 0.88
CA SER A 180 8.35 -9.68 -0.18
C SER A 180 7.98 -10.32 -1.53
N GLN A 181 7.53 -11.58 -1.53
CA GLN A 181 7.16 -12.27 -2.77
C GLN A 181 5.92 -11.63 -3.44
N LEU A 182 4.96 -11.17 -2.64
CA LEU A 182 3.82 -10.43 -3.18
C LEU A 182 4.28 -9.10 -3.77
N LEU A 183 5.18 -8.37 -3.12
CA LEU A 183 5.71 -7.13 -3.65
C LEU A 183 6.41 -7.35 -5.00
N GLU A 184 7.23 -8.40 -5.11
CA GLU A 184 7.93 -8.78 -6.34
C GLU A 184 6.95 -9.02 -7.50
N ILE A 185 5.84 -9.69 -7.25
CA ILE A 185 4.76 -9.86 -8.24
C ILE A 185 4.16 -8.51 -8.67
N LEU A 186 3.94 -7.59 -7.74
CA LEU A 186 3.26 -6.31 -8.02
C LEU A 186 4.15 -5.27 -8.71
N ILE A 187 5.46 -5.31 -8.46
CA ILE A 187 6.44 -4.40 -9.06
C ILE A 187 7.00 -4.93 -10.40
N ASP A 188 6.63 -6.14 -10.82
CA ASP A 188 7.00 -6.69 -12.11
C ASP A 188 5.75 -6.86 -12.99
N SER A 189 5.71 -6.14 -14.12
CA SER A 189 4.56 -6.17 -15.03
C SER A 189 4.26 -7.58 -15.60
N LYS A 190 5.29 -8.41 -15.86
CA LYS A 190 5.09 -9.77 -16.39
C LYS A 190 4.51 -10.67 -15.30
N GLN A 191 5.05 -10.60 -14.09
CA GLN A 191 4.54 -11.40 -12.97
C GLN A 191 3.13 -10.97 -12.57
N LEU A 192 2.85 -9.66 -12.54
CA LEU A 192 1.50 -9.16 -12.29
C LEU A 192 0.50 -9.66 -13.34
N LYS A 193 0.89 -9.61 -14.62
CA LYS A 193 0.08 -10.11 -15.72
C LYS A 193 -0.28 -11.58 -15.47
N GLU A 194 0.68 -12.41 -15.07
CA GLU A 194 0.42 -13.82 -14.77
C GLU A 194 -0.41 -14.04 -13.51
N PHE A 195 -0.20 -13.22 -12.48
CA PHE A 195 -0.95 -13.27 -11.22
C PHE A 195 -2.46 -13.05 -11.41
N ILE A 196 -2.84 -12.19 -12.36
CA ILE A 196 -4.25 -11.98 -12.71
C ILE A 196 -4.80 -13.27 -13.32
N ARG A 197 -5.77 -13.90 -12.66
CA ARG A 197 -6.44 -15.14 -13.10
C ARG A 197 -7.92 -14.95 -13.06
#